data_AF-A0A1C2EEC1-F1
#
_entry.id   AF-A0A1C2EEC1-F1
#
_cell.length_a   1.000
_cell.length_b   1.000
_cell.length_c   1.000
_cell.angle_alpha   90.00
_cell.angle_beta   90.00
_cell.angle_gamma   90.00
#
_symmetry.space_group_name_H-M   'P 1'
#
loop_
_entity.id
_entity.type
_entity.pdbx_description
1 polymer ?
#
loop_
_entity_poly.entity_id
_entity_poly.type
_entity_poly.pdbx_seq_one_letter_code
_entity_poly.pdbx_strand_id
1 'polypeptide(L)'
;MGDDTRSWLTEVARALGLSPQSAATFTRYGMLTLSPLNVVMVRQQEEPPRWSLLGFIQSPTGISPLLWREALLRANCVSMALDTCVWAQDASGATLLVKQLPFYHHNDSQALIKALEQMQALGASLLVTLIAAANAGENPPEQPSADMAPANSQLAQLGEKVDAIAQQQINDQWHRPLLERAFTALQVPLPGQAFGSVGSLKVNDRYIDIIADPDQRHLLLSTPVAVALNGNEQRGAALQSNLYLMTGAQCGVALAPAGASLQARWDSTGLDGDDLASWLVHFVTLAVGIDSNQRPGATSGRRLNGSNI
;
A
#
# COMPACT_ATOMS: atom_id res chain seq x y z
N MET A 1 -1.78 -27.59 6.49
CA MET A 1 -2.01 -27.26 5.07
C MET A 1 -2.66 -28.46 4.41
N GLY A 2 -3.72 -28.25 3.63
CA GLY A 2 -4.29 -29.31 2.77
C GLY A 2 -3.35 -29.65 1.61
N ASP A 3 -3.62 -30.74 0.91
CA ASP A 3 -2.75 -31.24 -0.16
C ASP A 3 -2.66 -30.28 -1.36
N ASP A 4 -3.75 -29.59 -1.70
CA ASP A 4 -3.77 -28.58 -2.78
C ASP A 4 -2.83 -27.40 -2.48
N THR A 5 -2.85 -26.89 -1.24
CA THR A 5 -1.92 -25.82 -0.81
C THR A 5 -0.47 -26.29 -0.89
N ARG A 6 -0.19 -27.54 -0.50
CA ARG A 6 1.18 -28.06 -0.57
C ARG A 6 1.65 -28.19 -2.02
N SER A 7 0.80 -28.63 -2.93
CA SER A 7 1.10 -28.72 -4.36
C SER A 7 1.43 -27.33 -4.94
N TRP A 8 0.57 -26.34 -4.66
CA TRP A 8 0.76 -24.95 -5.06
C TRP A 8 2.10 -24.37 -4.58
N LEU A 9 2.41 -24.50 -3.28
CA LEU A 9 3.68 -23.99 -2.74
C LEU A 9 4.90 -24.75 -3.28
N THR A 10 4.75 -26.02 -3.65
CA THR A 10 5.84 -26.82 -4.23
C THR A 10 6.17 -26.34 -5.64
N GLU A 11 5.16 -25.97 -6.41
CA GLU A 11 5.35 -25.38 -7.74
C GLU A 11 6.07 -24.04 -7.65
N VAL A 12 5.65 -23.17 -6.74
CA VAL A 12 6.32 -21.88 -6.48
C VAL A 12 7.76 -22.08 -6.03
N ALA A 13 8.02 -23.01 -5.11
CA ALA A 13 9.38 -23.33 -4.66
C ALA A 13 10.29 -23.76 -5.82
N ARG A 14 9.76 -24.55 -6.74
CA ARG A 14 10.47 -25.03 -7.93
C ARG A 14 10.77 -23.87 -8.89
N ALA A 15 9.77 -23.03 -9.17
CA ALA A 15 9.91 -21.90 -10.09
C ALA A 15 10.91 -20.84 -9.58
N LEU A 16 10.93 -20.61 -8.26
CA LEU A 16 11.89 -19.72 -7.61
C LEU A 16 13.31 -20.32 -7.48
N GLY A 17 13.52 -21.58 -7.89
CA GLY A 17 14.83 -22.24 -7.82
C GLY A 17 15.35 -22.43 -6.39
N LEU A 18 14.44 -22.62 -5.41
CA LEU A 18 14.82 -22.73 -4.00
C LEU A 18 15.68 -23.98 -3.73
N SER A 19 16.63 -23.86 -2.79
CA SER A 19 17.37 -25.02 -2.29
C SER A 19 16.42 -26.06 -1.66
N PRO A 20 16.75 -27.36 -1.66
CA PRO A 20 15.86 -28.39 -1.13
C PRO A 20 15.37 -28.13 0.31
N GLN A 21 16.25 -27.60 1.17
CA GLN A 21 15.91 -27.23 2.54
C GLN A 21 14.93 -26.04 2.61
N SER A 22 15.13 -25.02 1.77
CA SER A 22 14.25 -23.84 1.71
C SER A 22 12.89 -24.22 1.13
N ALA A 23 12.88 -25.04 0.07
CA ALA A 23 11.65 -25.58 -0.52
C ALA A 23 10.85 -26.41 0.49
N ALA A 24 11.51 -27.29 1.25
CA ALA A 24 10.85 -28.07 2.30
C ALA A 24 10.26 -27.19 3.42
N THR A 25 10.99 -26.13 3.81
CA THR A 25 10.52 -25.18 4.83
C THR A 25 9.32 -24.38 4.33
N PHE A 26 9.40 -23.86 3.10
CA PHE A 26 8.33 -23.08 2.47
C PHE A 26 7.06 -23.90 2.26
N THR A 27 7.17 -25.11 1.70
CA THR A 27 6.02 -25.99 1.44
C THR A 27 5.35 -26.50 2.71
N ARG A 28 6.11 -26.65 3.81
CA ARG A 28 5.58 -27.17 5.08
C ARG A 28 5.01 -26.09 5.99
N TYR A 29 5.67 -24.94 6.05
CA TYR A 29 5.38 -23.89 7.03
C TYR A 29 4.99 -22.55 6.41
N GLY A 30 5.07 -22.39 5.08
CA GLY A 30 4.82 -21.12 4.41
C GLY A 30 5.90 -20.07 4.68
N MET A 31 7.11 -20.50 5.06
CA MET A 31 8.20 -19.60 5.45
C MET A 31 9.30 -19.57 4.40
N LEU A 32 9.74 -18.37 4.02
CA LEU A 32 10.75 -18.16 2.99
C LEU A 32 11.64 -16.97 3.32
N THR A 33 12.96 -17.11 3.18
CA THR A 33 13.88 -15.98 3.25
C THR A 33 14.09 -15.41 1.85
N LEU A 34 13.64 -14.17 1.65
CA LEU A 34 13.80 -13.38 0.42
C LEU A 34 14.56 -12.11 0.77
N SER A 35 15.90 -12.18 0.83
CA SER A 35 16.72 -11.05 1.30
C SER A 35 16.30 -9.73 0.65
N PRO A 36 15.97 -8.69 1.45
CA PRO A 36 16.21 -8.54 2.90
C PRO A 36 15.09 -9.03 3.84
N LEU A 37 14.04 -9.65 3.29
CA LEU A 37 12.83 -10.05 4.01
C LEU A 37 12.88 -11.51 4.48
N ASN A 38 12.25 -11.77 5.62
CA ASN A 38 11.78 -13.11 6.00
C ASN A 38 10.27 -13.14 5.85
N VAL A 39 9.76 -13.87 4.87
CA VAL A 39 8.34 -13.93 4.52
C VAL A 39 7.67 -15.11 5.21
N VAL A 40 6.51 -14.86 5.80
CA VAL A 40 5.60 -15.88 6.34
C VAL A 40 4.25 -15.75 5.65
N MET A 41 3.73 -16.88 5.17
CA MET A 41 2.37 -16.98 4.64
C MET A 41 1.40 -17.34 5.76
N VAL A 42 0.35 -16.54 5.91
CA VAL A 42 -0.70 -16.75 6.92
C VAL A 42 -2.05 -16.93 6.24
N ARG A 43 -2.75 -18.02 6.54
CA ARG A 43 -4.15 -18.21 6.12
C ARG A 43 -5.06 -17.53 7.13
N GLN A 44 -5.75 -16.47 6.70
CA GLN A 44 -6.65 -15.70 7.55
C GLN A 44 -8.05 -16.30 7.66
N GLN A 45 -8.52 -16.92 6.57
CA GLN A 45 -9.85 -17.51 6.48
C GLN A 45 -9.75 -18.87 5.79
N GLU A 46 -10.58 -19.82 6.22
CA GLU A 46 -10.63 -21.14 5.60
C GLU A 46 -11.39 -21.12 4.26
N GLU A 47 -12.62 -20.61 4.23
CA GLU A 47 -13.46 -20.62 3.04
C GLU A 47 -14.17 -19.26 2.82
N PRO A 48 -14.00 -18.63 1.64
CA PRO A 48 -12.93 -18.90 0.67
C PRO A 48 -11.55 -18.64 1.30
N PRO A 49 -10.49 -19.37 0.90
CA PRO A 49 -9.17 -19.20 1.48
C PRO A 49 -8.63 -17.80 1.22
N ARG A 50 -8.27 -17.09 2.29
CA ARG A 50 -7.59 -15.79 2.21
C ARG A 50 -6.19 -15.91 2.80
N TRP A 51 -5.20 -15.53 2.00
CA TRP A 51 -3.79 -15.63 2.36
C TRP A 51 -3.17 -14.25 2.46
N SER A 52 -2.34 -14.06 3.47
CA SER A 52 -1.52 -12.88 3.64
C SER A 52 -0.05 -13.26 3.61
N LEU A 53 0.77 -12.37 3.05
CA LEU A 53 2.22 -12.43 3.13
C LEU A 53 2.69 -11.40 4.14
N LEU A 54 3.47 -11.85 5.12
CA LEU A 54 4.10 -11.01 6.14
C LEU A 54 5.61 -11.06 5.93
N GLY A 55 6.19 -10.02 5.33
CA GLY A 55 7.63 -9.90 5.09
C GLY A 55 8.31 -9.13 6.21
N PHE A 56 8.94 -9.81 7.14
CA PHE A 56 9.67 -9.20 8.26
C PHE A 56 11.00 -8.62 7.79
N ILE A 57 11.28 -7.39 8.21
CA ILE A 57 12.53 -6.68 7.91
C ILE A 57 13.10 -6.06 9.18
N GLN A 58 14.42 -6.04 9.28
CA GLN A 58 15.12 -5.38 10.38
C GLN A 58 15.48 -3.95 10.00
N SER A 59 15.37 -3.03 10.97
CA SER A 59 15.92 -1.69 10.79
C SER A 59 17.44 -1.80 10.61
N PRO A 60 18.03 -1.11 9.63
CA PRO A 60 19.47 -1.06 9.50
C PRO A 60 20.13 -0.47 10.75
N THR A 61 21.33 -0.96 11.07
CA THR A 61 22.14 -0.44 12.17
C THR A 61 22.46 1.04 11.96
N GLY A 62 22.39 1.85 13.01
CA GLY A 62 22.70 3.29 12.96
C GLY A 62 21.55 4.19 12.50
N ILE A 63 20.42 3.62 12.06
CA ILE A 63 19.23 4.39 11.72
C ILE A 63 18.41 4.67 12.97
N SER A 64 18.05 5.93 13.20
CA SER A 64 17.18 6.30 14.32
C SER A 64 15.75 5.74 14.12
N PRO A 65 15.05 5.35 15.21
CA PRO A 65 13.67 4.88 15.10
C PRO A 65 12.72 5.88 14.42
N LEU A 66 12.96 7.19 14.61
CA LEU A 66 12.17 8.24 14.00
C LEU A 66 12.32 8.25 12.47
N LEU A 67 13.56 8.15 11.97
CA LEU A 67 13.86 8.11 10.54
C LEU A 67 13.36 6.80 9.92
N TRP A 68 13.53 5.68 10.61
CA TRP A 68 13.03 4.39 10.15
C TRP A 68 11.51 4.41 9.94
N ARG A 69 10.76 4.87 10.95
CA ARG A 69 9.30 4.96 10.87
C ARG A 69 8.83 5.98 9.84
N GLU A 70 9.58 7.06 9.63
CA GLU A 70 9.30 7.98 8.54
C GLU A 70 9.42 7.31 7.17
N ALA A 71 10.53 6.61 6.96
CA ALA A 71 10.82 5.93 5.70
C ALA A 71 9.75 4.89 5.38
N LEU A 72 9.32 4.11 6.38
CA LEU A 72 8.23 3.15 6.22
C LEU A 72 6.91 3.82 5.82
N LEU A 73 6.51 4.88 6.52
CA LEU A 73 5.26 5.60 6.22
C LEU A 73 5.31 6.29 4.84
N ARG A 74 6.46 6.81 4.42
CA ARG A 74 6.63 7.37 3.07
C ARG A 74 6.62 6.27 2.01
N ALA A 75 7.25 5.12 2.29
CA ALA A 75 7.28 3.98 1.40
C ALA A 75 5.88 3.40 1.15
N ASN A 76 4.92 3.62 2.05
CA ASN A 76 3.52 3.22 1.82
C ASN A 76 2.88 3.88 0.60
N CYS A 77 3.28 5.10 0.24
CA CYS A 77 2.84 5.74 -1.00
C CYS A 77 3.24 4.91 -2.23
N VAL A 78 4.48 4.42 -2.24
CA VAL A 78 5.02 3.62 -3.35
C VAL A 78 4.50 2.20 -3.30
N SER A 79 4.46 1.59 -2.11
CA SER A 79 4.00 0.21 -1.96
C SER A 79 2.57 0.08 -2.42
N MET A 80 1.66 0.96 -1.99
CA MET A 80 0.25 0.95 -2.40
C MET A 80 0.07 1.26 -3.88
N ALA A 81 0.91 2.14 -4.45
CA ALA A 81 0.87 2.43 -5.88
C ALA A 81 1.30 1.22 -6.73
N LEU A 82 2.27 0.43 -6.28
CA LEU A 82 2.76 -0.73 -7.04
C LEU A 82 1.95 -2.00 -6.80
N ASP A 83 1.42 -2.18 -5.59
CA ASP A 83 0.72 -3.39 -5.19
C ASP A 83 -0.14 -3.14 -3.94
N THR A 84 -1.13 -3.98 -3.66
CA THR A 84 -1.98 -3.85 -2.45
C THR A 84 -1.21 -4.33 -1.21
N CYS A 85 -0.24 -3.52 -0.76
CA CYS A 85 0.63 -3.83 0.37
C CYS A 85 1.05 -2.57 1.14
N VAL A 86 1.39 -2.75 2.42
CA VAL A 86 1.75 -1.65 3.33
C VAL A 86 2.84 -2.08 4.30
N TRP A 87 3.74 -1.17 4.63
CA TRP A 87 4.63 -1.27 5.76
C TRP A 87 3.87 -1.01 7.07
N ALA A 88 4.09 -1.90 8.03
CA ALA A 88 3.47 -1.88 9.34
C ALA A 88 4.49 -2.23 10.44
N GLN A 89 4.05 -2.08 11.69
CA GLN A 89 4.74 -2.62 12.85
C GLN A 89 3.78 -3.49 13.66
N ASP A 90 4.29 -4.56 14.27
CA ASP A 90 3.49 -5.32 15.23
C ASP A 90 3.52 -4.67 16.64
N ALA A 91 2.87 -5.32 17.60
CA ALA A 91 2.83 -4.85 18.99
C ALA A 91 4.21 -4.84 19.68
N SER A 92 5.15 -5.67 19.21
CA SER A 92 6.53 -5.71 19.70
C SER A 92 7.44 -4.65 19.05
N GLY A 93 6.95 -4.01 17.97
CA GLY A 93 7.72 -3.07 17.16
C GLY A 93 8.47 -3.71 16.00
N ALA A 94 8.29 -5.02 15.76
CA ALA A 94 8.87 -5.68 14.60
C ALA A 94 8.26 -5.08 13.32
N THR A 95 9.11 -4.81 12.34
CA THR A 95 8.68 -4.19 11.08
C THR A 95 8.34 -5.26 10.07
N LEU A 96 7.23 -5.06 9.36
CA LEU A 96 6.77 -6.00 8.36
C LEU A 96 6.13 -5.28 7.15
N LEU A 97 6.35 -5.84 5.96
CA LEU A 97 5.55 -5.57 4.77
C LEU A 97 4.38 -6.55 4.76
N VAL A 98 3.16 -6.01 4.79
CA VAL A 98 1.92 -6.78 4.80
C VAL A 98 1.31 -6.71 3.40
N LYS A 99 1.08 -7.86 2.78
CA LYS A 99 0.34 -7.98 1.53
C LYS A 99 -0.83 -8.94 1.70
N GLN A 100 -2.01 -8.53 1.27
CA GLN A 100 -3.13 -9.44 1.10
C GLN A 100 -3.09 -10.03 -0.31
N LEU A 101 -3.16 -11.35 -0.42
CA LEU A 101 -3.37 -12.01 -1.70
C LEU A 101 -4.86 -11.98 -2.02
N PRO A 102 -5.26 -11.47 -3.19
CA PRO A 102 -6.63 -11.60 -3.65
C PRO A 102 -7.10 -13.07 -3.65
N PHE A 103 -8.35 -13.29 -3.24
CA PHE A 103 -8.86 -14.65 -3.01
C PHE A 103 -8.82 -15.54 -4.26
N TYR A 104 -8.98 -14.94 -5.45
CA TYR A 104 -8.96 -15.65 -6.74
C TYR A 104 -7.55 -16.03 -7.19
N HIS A 105 -6.49 -15.60 -6.49
CA HIS A 105 -5.12 -16.07 -6.71
C HIS A 105 -4.77 -17.32 -5.89
N HIS A 106 -5.74 -17.91 -5.18
CA HIS A 106 -5.52 -19.21 -4.56
C HIS A 106 -5.19 -20.26 -5.64
N ASN A 107 -4.09 -20.99 -5.45
CA ASN A 107 -3.52 -21.95 -6.41
C ASN A 107 -2.99 -21.34 -7.71
N ASP A 108 -2.85 -20.02 -7.78
CA ASP A 108 -2.15 -19.33 -8.86
C ASP A 108 -0.67 -19.18 -8.49
N SER A 109 0.16 -20.09 -8.99
CA SER A 109 1.60 -20.11 -8.72
C SER A 109 2.30 -18.84 -9.25
N GLN A 110 1.88 -18.34 -10.42
CA GLN A 110 2.51 -17.17 -11.03
C GLN A 110 2.19 -15.88 -10.27
N ALA A 111 0.96 -15.73 -9.81
CA ALA A 111 0.59 -14.59 -8.98
C ALA A 111 1.35 -14.57 -7.65
N LEU A 112 1.53 -15.73 -7.01
CA LEU A 112 2.31 -15.81 -5.78
C LEU A 112 3.79 -15.50 -6.01
N ILE A 113 4.39 -15.99 -7.10
CA ILE A 113 5.78 -15.66 -7.48
C ILE A 113 5.93 -14.16 -7.66
N LYS A 114 5.08 -13.53 -8.48
CA LYS A 114 5.10 -12.09 -8.72
C LYS A 114 4.96 -11.29 -7.43
N ALA A 115 4.05 -11.70 -6.55
CA ALA A 115 3.86 -11.07 -5.24
C ALA A 115 5.12 -11.12 -4.38
N LEU A 116 5.79 -12.27 -4.33
CA LEU A 116 7.02 -12.46 -3.56
C LEU A 116 8.19 -11.63 -4.13
N GLU A 117 8.34 -11.59 -5.45
CA GLU A 117 9.35 -10.77 -6.14
C GLU A 117 9.13 -9.28 -5.89
N GLN A 118 7.89 -8.80 -5.98
CA GLN A 118 7.53 -7.41 -5.69
C GLN A 118 7.82 -7.03 -4.24
N MET A 119 7.47 -7.90 -3.28
CA MET A 119 7.80 -7.67 -1.88
C MET A 119 9.31 -7.57 -1.66
N GLN A 120 10.08 -8.49 -2.27
CA GLN A 120 11.54 -8.46 -2.17
C GLN A 120 12.12 -7.17 -2.75
N ALA A 121 11.65 -6.74 -3.92
CA ALA A 121 12.08 -5.50 -4.57
C ALA A 121 11.77 -4.27 -3.69
N LEU A 122 10.55 -4.17 -3.15
CA LEU A 122 10.17 -3.10 -2.23
C LEU A 122 11.07 -3.06 -0.98
N GLY A 123 11.35 -4.21 -0.38
CA GLY A 123 12.23 -4.31 0.77
C GLY A 123 13.67 -3.88 0.45
N ALA A 124 14.23 -4.35 -0.66
CA ALA A 124 15.57 -3.97 -1.10
C ALA A 124 15.66 -2.46 -1.41
N SER A 125 14.70 -1.91 -2.16
CA SER A 125 14.63 -0.49 -2.50
C SER A 125 14.54 0.40 -1.26
N LEU A 126 13.71 0.03 -0.28
CA LEU A 126 13.60 0.76 0.99
C LEU A 126 14.96 0.89 1.68
N LEU A 127 15.71 -0.21 1.80
CA LEU A 127 17.01 -0.20 2.45
C LEU A 127 18.03 0.65 1.69
N VAL A 128 18.09 0.50 0.35
CA VAL A 128 19.01 1.28 -0.49
C VAL A 128 18.74 2.78 -0.37
N THR A 129 17.48 3.20 -0.50
CA THR A 129 17.10 4.62 -0.41
C THR A 129 17.37 5.18 0.99
N LEU A 130 17.09 4.41 2.04
CA LEU A 130 17.32 4.84 3.42
C LEU A 130 18.81 5.00 3.74
N ILE A 131 19.63 4.04 3.33
CA ILE A 131 21.09 4.10 3.53
C ILE A 131 21.67 5.28 2.74
N ALA A 132 21.23 5.49 1.50
CA ALA A 132 21.63 6.64 0.70
C ALA A 132 21.25 7.97 1.37
N ALA A 133 20.01 8.08 1.90
CA ALA A 133 19.55 9.26 2.61
C ALA A 133 20.33 9.52 3.92
N ALA A 134 20.66 8.46 4.66
CA ALA A 134 21.45 8.57 5.88
C ALA A 134 22.88 9.06 5.59
N ASN A 135 23.50 8.57 4.51
CA ASN A 135 24.86 8.96 4.10
C ASN A 135 24.91 10.35 3.43
N ALA A 136 23.82 10.78 2.77
CA ALA A 136 23.72 12.11 2.18
C ALA A 136 23.66 13.23 3.25
N GLY A 137 23.41 12.90 4.51
CA GLY A 137 23.53 13.84 5.63
C GLY A 137 24.95 14.36 5.87
N GLU A 138 25.98 13.72 5.30
CA GLU A 138 27.38 14.12 5.45
C GLU A 138 27.89 15.08 4.36
N ASN A 139 27.17 15.21 3.23
CA ASN A 139 27.44 16.20 2.20
C ASN A 139 26.11 16.62 1.54
N PRO A 140 25.70 17.90 1.61
CA PRO A 140 24.48 18.34 0.93
C PRO A 140 24.59 17.98 -0.56
N PRO A 141 23.57 17.36 -1.18
CA PRO A 141 23.59 17.13 -2.60
C PRO A 141 23.73 18.50 -3.29
N GLU A 142 24.81 18.69 -4.04
CA GLU A 142 24.90 19.77 -5.02
C GLU A 142 23.61 19.70 -5.85
N GLN A 143 22.89 20.82 -5.94
CA GLN A 143 21.73 20.91 -6.81
C GLN A 143 22.14 20.34 -8.17
N PRO A 144 21.37 19.39 -8.76
CA PRO A 144 21.69 18.89 -10.08
C PRO A 144 21.77 20.10 -11.01
N SER A 145 22.98 20.36 -11.51
CA SER A 145 23.22 21.46 -12.42
C SER A 145 22.30 21.24 -13.63
N ALA A 146 21.65 22.30 -14.10
CA ALA A 146 20.69 22.25 -15.22
C ALA A 146 21.28 21.66 -16.52
N ASP A 147 22.60 21.51 -16.58
CA ASP A 147 23.35 20.93 -17.70
C ASP A 147 23.53 19.40 -17.64
N MET A 148 23.06 18.69 -16.61
CA MET A 148 23.02 17.22 -16.64
C MET A 148 21.80 16.67 -17.38
N ALA A 149 21.65 17.07 -18.64
CA ALA A 149 20.90 16.26 -19.60
C ALA A 149 21.63 14.91 -19.75
N PRO A 150 20.92 13.77 -19.91
CA PRO A 150 21.57 12.48 -20.03
C PRO A 150 22.50 12.48 -21.26
N ALA A 151 23.81 12.45 -21.02
CA ALA A 151 24.83 12.35 -22.07
C ALA A 151 24.81 10.98 -22.81
N ASN A 152 23.88 10.10 -22.44
CA ASN A 152 23.74 8.78 -23.02
C ASN A 152 22.49 8.73 -23.92
N SER A 153 22.71 8.62 -25.22
CA SER A 153 21.66 8.50 -26.24
C SER A 153 20.69 7.33 -25.99
N GLN A 154 21.14 6.30 -25.26
CA GLN A 154 20.28 5.17 -24.85
C GLN A 154 19.27 5.56 -23.76
N LEU A 155 19.63 6.46 -22.84
CA LEU A 155 18.71 6.96 -21.80
C LEU A 155 17.69 7.94 -22.38
N ALA A 156 18.08 8.77 -23.35
CA ALA A 156 17.15 9.64 -24.06
C ALA A 156 16.11 8.84 -24.86
N GLN A 157 16.54 7.81 -25.60
CA GLN A 157 15.63 6.90 -26.33
C GLN A 157 14.74 6.08 -25.40
N LEU A 158 15.23 5.73 -24.21
CA LEU A 158 14.41 5.08 -23.20
C LEU A 158 13.36 6.05 -22.64
N GLY A 159 13.72 7.31 -22.39
CA GLY A 159 12.81 8.37 -22.00
C GLY A 159 11.69 8.58 -23.01
N GLU A 160 12.02 8.74 -24.29
CA GLU A 160 11.02 8.89 -25.37
C GLU A 160 10.08 7.68 -25.50
N LYS A 161 10.61 6.45 -25.31
CA LYS A 161 9.77 5.23 -25.31
C LYS A 161 8.85 5.17 -24.09
N VAL A 162 9.35 5.56 -22.92
CA VAL A 162 8.54 5.64 -21.69
C VAL A 162 7.45 6.69 -21.84
N ASP A 163 7.77 7.85 -22.41
CA ASP A 163 6.80 8.93 -22.66
C ASP A 163 5.75 8.51 -23.69
N ALA A 164 6.13 7.82 -24.76
CA ALA A 164 5.20 7.30 -25.77
C ALA A 164 4.25 6.22 -25.19
N ILE A 165 4.77 5.31 -24.35
CA ILE A 165 3.96 4.30 -23.65
C ILE A 165 3.02 4.97 -22.65
N ALA A 166 3.51 5.95 -21.88
CA ALA A 166 2.69 6.72 -20.96
C ALA A 166 1.56 7.46 -21.70
N GLN A 167 1.86 8.08 -22.84
CA GLN A 167 0.88 8.78 -23.65
C GLN A 167 -0.17 7.83 -24.26
N GLN A 168 0.25 6.64 -24.71
CA GLN A 168 -0.66 5.63 -25.25
C GLN A 168 -1.57 5.05 -24.15
N GLN A 169 -1.05 4.82 -22.95
CA GLN A 169 -1.82 4.34 -21.81
C GLN A 169 -2.77 5.40 -21.22
N ILE A 170 -2.38 6.69 -21.26
CA ILE A 170 -3.26 7.81 -20.92
C ILE A 170 -4.48 7.85 -21.87
N ASN A 171 -4.31 7.44 -23.13
CA ASN A 171 -5.40 7.44 -24.10
C ASN A 171 -6.42 6.30 -23.88
N ASP A 172 -6.03 5.21 -23.22
CA ASP A 172 -6.86 3.99 -23.15
C ASP A 172 -8.07 4.07 -22.21
N GLN A 173 -8.17 5.07 -21.31
CA GLN A 173 -9.40 5.50 -20.60
C GLN A 173 -10.36 4.41 -20.07
N TRP A 174 -9.83 3.22 -19.80
CA TRP A 174 -10.59 2.03 -19.40
C TRP A 174 -11.46 2.27 -18.15
N HIS A 175 -10.99 3.17 -17.29
CA HIS A 175 -11.58 3.54 -16.01
C HIS A 175 -12.81 4.44 -16.17
N ARG A 176 -13.04 5.06 -17.32
CA ARG A 176 -14.14 6.02 -17.49
C ARG A 176 -15.52 5.42 -17.26
N PRO A 177 -15.92 4.32 -17.94
CA PRO A 177 -17.25 3.75 -17.71
C PRO A 177 -17.47 3.30 -16.26
N LEU A 178 -16.40 2.80 -15.64
CA LEU A 178 -16.38 2.41 -14.22
C LEU A 178 -16.66 3.61 -13.31
N LEU A 179 -15.92 4.71 -13.49
CA LEU A 179 -16.07 5.92 -12.68
C LEU A 179 -17.40 6.64 -12.93
N GLU A 180 -17.85 6.71 -14.18
CA GLU A 180 -19.14 7.34 -14.52
C GLU A 180 -20.31 6.63 -13.83
N ARG A 181 -20.29 5.28 -13.85
CA ARG A 181 -21.30 4.49 -13.13
C ARG A 181 -21.19 4.67 -11.63
N ALA A 182 -19.98 4.65 -11.07
CA ALA A 182 -19.77 4.89 -9.65
C ALA A 182 -20.27 6.27 -9.21
N PHE A 183 -20.01 7.32 -9.99
CA PHE A 183 -20.45 8.69 -9.68
C PHE A 183 -21.97 8.81 -9.77
N THR A 184 -22.58 8.16 -10.76
CA THR A 184 -24.03 8.06 -10.88
C THR A 184 -24.65 7.38 -9.66
N ALA A 185 -24.08 6.24 -9.23
CA ALA A 185 -24.55 5.51 -8.04
C ALA A 185 -24.37 6.31 -6.74
N LEU A 186 -23.29 7.08 -6.62
CA LEU A 186 -23.01 7.98 -5.50
C LEU A 186 -23.81 9.30 -5.56
N GLN A 187 -24.57 9.54 -6.65
CA GLN A 187 -25.26 10.80 -6.91
C GLN A 187 -24.32 12.02 -6.90
N VAL A 188 -23.06 11.82 -7.30
CA VAL A 188 -22.05 12.88 -7.43
C VAL A 188 -22.10 13.42 -8.86
N PRO A 189 -22.07 14.74 -9.07
CA PRO A 189 -22.04 15.31 -10.40
C PRO A 189 -20.84 14.78 -11.21
N LEU A 190 -21.09 14.31 -12.43
CA LEU A 190 -20.02 14.01 -13.37
C LEU A 190 -19.24 15.31 -13.65
N PRO A 191 -17.90 15.29 -13.63
CA PRO A 191 -17.13 16.46 -14.01
C PRO A 191 -17.43 16.84 -15.47
N GLY A 192 -17.58 18.13 -15.74
CA GLY A 192 -17.91 18.64 -17.08
C GLY A 192 -16.79 18.41 -18.11
N GLN A 193 -15.56 18.13 -17.65
CA GLN A 193 -14.49 17.57 -18.46
C GLN A 193 -14.35 16.08 -18.16
N ALA A 194 -14.10 15.28 -19.18
CA ALA A 194 -13.98 13.84 -19.03
C ALA A 194 -12.81 13.48 -18.10
N PHE A 195 -13.05 12.58 -17.14
CA PHE A 195 -12.06 12.17 -16.14
C PHE A 195 -10.79 11.63 -16.85
N GLY A 196 -9.64 12.25 -16.56
CA GLY A 196 -8.34 11.81 -17.04
C GLY A 196 -7.82 10.60 -16.26
N SER A 197 -6.57 10.19 -16.45
CA SER A 197 -5.95 9.14 -15.62
C SER A 197 -5.73 9.56 -14.17
N VAL A 198 -5.78 10.86 -13.88
CA VAL A 198 -5.72 11.43 -12.54
C VAL A 198 -6.89 12.40 -12.36
N GLY A 199 -7.53 12.35 -11.20
CA GLY A 199 -8.52 13.34 -10.82
C GLY A 199 -8.92 13.21 -9.36
N SER A 200 -9.77 14.11 -8.92
CA SER A 200 -10.28 14.11 -7.54
C SER A 200 -11.80 14.17 -7.56
N LEU A 201 -12.41 13.49 -6.61
CA LEU A 201 -13.86 13.46 -6.44
C LEU A 201 -14.22 13.81 -5.00
N LYS A 202 -15.42 14.33 -4.78
CA LYS A 202 -15.93 14.64 -3.45
C LYS A 202 -17.08 13.70 -3.10
N VAL A 203 -16.93 12.92 -2.03
CA VAL A 203 -17.95 12.01 -1.48
C VAL A 203 -18.19 12.37 -0.02
N ASN A 204 -19.43 12.66 0.38
CA ASN A 204 -19.80 13.00 1.76
C ASN A 204 -18.86 14.03 2.42
N ASP A 205 -18.60 15.14 1.73
CA ASP A 205 -17.68 16.20 2.12
C ASP A 205 -16.18 15.89 2.15
N ARG A 206 -15.78 14.69 1.73
CA ARG A 206 -14.38 14.27 1.67
C ARG A 206 -13.87 14.21 0.24
N TYR A 207 -12.70 14.80 0.01
CA TYR A 207 -11.98 14.67 -1.25
C TYR A 207 -11.21 13.35 -1.31
N ILE A 208 -11.32 12.68 -2.45
CA ILE A 208 -10.62 11.45 -2.79
C ILE A 208 -9.90 11.69 -4.09
N ASP A 209 -8.58 11.58 -4.07
CA ASP A 209 -7.75 11.54 -5.26
C ASP A 209 -7.79 10.12 -5.83
N ILE A 210 -8.01 10.02 -7.15
CA ILE A 210 -8.06 8.79 -7.91
C ILE A 210 -7.00 8.86 -9.00
N ILE A 211 -6.17 7.83 -9.06
CA ILE A 211 -5.23 7.59 -10.15
C ILE A 211 -5.58 6.24 -10.77
N ALA A 212 -5.94 6.25 -12.05
CA ALA A 212 -6.16 5.04 -12.84
C ALA A 212 -4.81 4.47 -13.26
N ASP A 213 -4.57 3.22 -12.87
CA ASP A 213 -3.34 2.52 -13.24
C ASP A 213 -3.37 2.17 -14.75
N PRO A 214 -2.23 2.28 -15.46
CA PRO A 214 -2.11 1.83 -16.84
C PRO A 214 -2.37 0.32 -17.05
N ASP A 215 -2.43 -0.49 -15.98
CA ASP A 215 -2.71 -1.93 -16.06
C ASP A 215 -4.16 -2.32 -16.40
N GLN A 216 -5.00 -1.32 -16.69
CA GLN A 216 -6.40 -1.49 -17.08
C GLN A 216 -7.29 -2.18 -16.03
N ARG A 217 -6.87 -2.14 -14.77
CA ARG A 217 -7.48 -2.91 -13.70
C ARG A 217 -7.57 -2.17 -12.39
N HIS A 218 -6.52 -1.46 -11.99
CA HIS A 218 -6.46 -0.92 -10.64
C HIS A 218 -6.70 0.59 -10.59
N LEU A 219 -7.36 1.02 -9.50
CA LEU A 219 -7.45 2.41 -9.11
C LEU A 219 -6.66 2.62 -7.81
N LEU A 220 -5.71 3.55 -7.82
CA LEU A 220 -5.10 4.05 -6.60
C LEU A 220 -5.98 5.17 -6.05
N LEU A 221 -6.41 5.01 -4.81
CA LEU A 221 -7.34 5.89 -4.10
C LEU A 221 -6.62 6.48 -2.89
N SER A 222 -6.69 7.79 -2.73
CA SER A 222 -6.03 8.50 -1.63
C SER A 222 -6.95 9.58 -1.05
N THR A 223 -7.00 9.68 0.27
CA THR A 223 -7.70 10.79 0.95
C THR A 223 -6.89 11.28 2.15
N PRO A 224 -6.76 12.60 2.38
CA PRO A 224 -6.10 13.13 3.57
C PRO A 224 -6.79 12.66 4.85
N VAL A 225 -6.04 12.37 5.91
CA VAL A 225 -6.58 12.04 7.24
C VAL A 225 -5.88 12.86 8.32
N ALA A 226 -6.59 13.17 9.39
CA ALA A 226 -6.13 13.98 10.53
C ALA A 226 -5.26 13.18 11.53
N VAL A 227 -4.40 12.29 11.02
CA VAL A 227 -3.44 11.55 11.85
C VAL A 227 -2.19 12.40 12.04
N ALA A 228 -1.85 12.72 13.28
CA ALA A 228 -0.58 13.37 13.58
C ALA A 228 0.58 12.41 13.29
N LEU A 229 1.56 12.82 12.47
CA LEU A 229 2.75 12.02 12.13
C LEU A 229 4.06 12.75 12.45
N ASN A 230 4.01 13.67 13.42
CA ASN A 230 5.13 14.57 13.75
C ASN A 230 6.16 13.89 14.67
N GLY A 231 5.71 12.97 15.53
CA GLY A 231 6.55 12.31 16.53
C GLY A 231 6.76 10.82 16.30
N ASN A 232 7.80 10.28 16.94
CA ASN A 232 8.16 8.87 16.86
C ASN A 232 7.05 7.92 17.34
N GLU A 233 6.38 8.26 18.45
CA GLU A 233 5.27 7.46 19.00
C GLU A 233 4.05 7.45 18.07
N GLN A 234 3.69 8.64 17.56
CA GLN A 234 2.56 8.80 16.66
C GLN A 234 2.76 8.01 15.35
N ARG A 235 3.97 8.05 14.79
CA ARG A 235 4.34 7.25 13.62
C ARG A 235 4.29 5.75 13.92
N GLY A 236 4.76 5.34 15.11
CA GLY A 236 4.66 3.95 15.57
C GLY A 236 3.21 3.47 15.66
N ALA A 237 2.32 4.27 16.23
CA ALA A 237 0.89 3.95 16.33
C ALA A 237 0.21 3.86 14.95
N ALA A 238 0.57 4.74 14.01
CA ALA A 238 0.09 4.67 12.62
C ALA A 238 0.55 3.39 11.91
N LEU A 239 1.83 3.02 12.05
CA LEU A 239 2.37 1.77 11.51
C LEU A 239 1.75 0.53 12.14
N GLN A 240 1.43 0.55 13.44
CA GLN A 240 0.67 -0.52 14.08
C GLN A 240 -0.75 -0.62 13.54
N SER A 241 -1.40 0.52 13.30
CA SER A 241 -2.74 0.56 12.71
C SER A 241 -2.76 0.00 11.29
N ASN A 242 -1.69 0.20 10.50
CA ASN A 242 -1.57 -0.32 9.14
C ASN A 242 -1.69 -1.83 9.04
N LEU A 243 -1.24 -2.58 10.05
CA LEU A 243 -1.44 -4.03 10.08
C LEU A 243 -2.93 -4.39 10.04
N TYR A 244 -3.75 -3.71 10.85
CA TYR A 244 -5.19 -3.93 10.91
C TYR A 244 -5.92 -3.35 9.69
N LEU A 245 -5.50 -2.17 9.22
CA LEU A 245 -6.09 -1.53 8.04
C LEU A 245 -5.88 -2.36 6.77
N MET A 246 -4.69 -2.94 6.59
CA MET A 246 -4.40 -3.78 5.42
C MET A 246 -5.14 -5.11 5.50
N THR A 247 -5.19 -5.73 6.68
CA THR A 247 -5.86 -7.02 6.88
C THR A 247 -7.39 -6.92 6.84
N GLY A 248 -7.97 -5.83 7.33
CA GLY A 248 -9.42 -5.65 7.43
C GLY A 248 -10.05 -4.87 6.28
N ALA A 249 -9.34 -3.90 5.69
CA ALA A 249 -9.90 -2.97 4.70
C ALA A 249 -9.01 -2.76 3.47
N GLN A 250 -7.88 -3.47 3.35
CA GLN A 250 -6.90 -3.31 2.26
C GLN A 250 -6.44 -1.84 2.08
N CYS A 251 -6.38 -1.11 3.19
CA CYS A 251 -5.96 0.28 3.23
C CYS A 251 -4.67 0.44 4.05
N GLY A 252 -4.01 1.59 3.92
CA GLY A 252 -2.86 1.95 4.73
C GLY A 252 -2.74 3.45 4.93
N VAL A 253 -2.27 3.87 6.09
CA VAL A 253 -1.81 5.24 6.34
C VAL A 253 -0.40 5.39 5.78
N ALA A 254 -0.22 6.44 4.98
CA ALA A 254 1.04 6.86 4.42
C ALA A 254 1.37 8.31 4.83
N LEU A 255 2.65 8.65 4.82
CA LEU A 255 3.13 10.02 4.92
C LEU A 255 3.37 10.57 3.51
N ALA A 256 2.31 11.12 2.92
CA ALA A 256 2.35 11.80 1.63
C ALA A 256 2.99 13.21 1.76
N PRO A 257 3.39 13.85 0.66
CA PRO A 257 3.97 15.20 0.70
C PRO A 257 3.10 16.24 1.41
N ALA A 258 1.77 16.11 1.29
CA ALA A 258 0.79 17.01 1.93
C ALA A 258 0.44 16.62 3.37
N GLY A 259 1.01 15.54 3.92
CA GLY A 259 0.73 15.04 5.26
C GLY A 259 0.22 13.60 5.27
N ALA A 260 -0.50 13.23 6.33
CA ALA A 260 -1.05 11.88 6.47
C ALA A 260 -2.19 11.64 5.48
N SER A 261 -2.15 10.50 4.79
CA SER A 261 -3.20 10.08 3.86
C SER A 261 -3.57 8.62 4.09
N LEU A 262 -4.86 8.30 4.03
CA LEU A 262 -5.33 6.94 3.88
C LEU A 262 -5.31 6.57 2.40
N GLN A 263 -4.68 5.45 2.06
CA GLN A 263 -4.52 4.99 0.69
C GLN A 263 -5.00 3.56 0.52
N ALA A 264 -5.48 3.25 -0.68
CA ALA A 264 -5.87 1.91 -1.09
C ALA A 264 -5.62 1.71 -2.58
N ARG A 265 -5.40 0.46 -2.99
CA ARG A 265 -5.36 0.05 -4.39
C ARG A 265 -6.55 -0.87 -4.64
N TRP A 266 -7.57 -0.32 -5.29
CA TRP A 266 -8.80 -1.03 -5.63
C TRP A 266 -8.62 -1.80 -6.93
N ASP A 267 -9.15 -3.01 -6.99
CA ASP A 267 -9.03 -3.93 -8.13
C ASP A 267 -10.40 -4.16 -8.76
N SER A 268 -10.53 -3.84 -10.06
CA SER A 268 -11.79 -3.97 -10.80
C SER A 268 -12.15 -5.40 -11.23
N THR A 269 -11.33 -6.41 -10.91
CA THR A 269 -11.54 -7.80 -11.39
C THR A 269 -12.89 -8.35 -10.96
N GLY A 270 -13.78 -8.52 -11.94
CA GLY A 270 -15.14 -9.04 -11.72
C GLY A 270 -16.06 -8.08 -10.98
N LEU A 271 -15.68 -6.80 -10.85
CA LEU A 271 -16.43 -5.74 -10.18
C LEU A 271 -16.82 -4.65 -11.17
N ASP A 272 -17.89 -3.91 -10.85
CA ASP A 272 -18.34 -2.78 -11.65
C ASP A 272 -18.37 -1.45 -10.87
N GLY A 273 -18.95 -0.41 -11.47
CA GLY A 273 -18.99 0.93 -10.88
C GLY A 273 -19.86 1.00 -9.62
N ASP A 274 -20.86 0.14 -9.47
CA ASP A 274 -21.71 0.12 -8.28
C ASP A 274 -20.93 -0.49 -7.10
N ASP A 275 -20.11 -1.51 -7.37
CA ASP A 275 -19.18 -2.07 -6.37
C ASP A 275 -18.16 -1.02 -5.92
N LEU A 276 -17.59 -0.26 -6.87
CA LEU A 276 -16.68 0.84 -6.55
C LEU A 276 -17.38 1.91 -5.71
N ALA A 277 -18.61 2.31 -6.06
CA ALA A 277 -19.39 3.28 -5.29
C ALA A 277 -19.60 2.81 -3.84
N SER A 278 -20.05 1.57 -3.65
CA SER A 278 -20.24 0.95 -2.34
C SER A 278 -18.92 0.94 -1.54
N TRP A 279 -17.82 0.57 -2.18
CA TRP A 279 -16.50 0.56 -1.57
C TRP A 279 -16.05 1.98 -1.16
N LEU A 280 -16.25 2.99 -2.01
CA LEU A 280 -15.89 4.38 -1.73
C LEU A 280 -16.63 4.94 -0.50
N VAL A 281 -17.89 4.56 -0.29
CA VAL A 281 -18.64 4.93 0.94
C VAL A 281 -17.96 4.38 2.19
N HIS A 282 -17.57 3.10 2.17
CA HIS A 282 -16.85 2.48 3.30
C HIS A 282 -15.47 3.11 3.51
N PHE A 283 -14.74 3.40 2.44
CA PHE A 283 -13.44 4.06 2.49
C PHE A 283 -13.53 5.46 3.13
N VAL A 284 -14.52 6.25 2.74
CA VAL A 284 -14.79 7.57 3.34
C VAL A 284 -15.18 7.44 4.81
N THR A 285 -16.04 6.46 5.12
CA THR A 285 -16.46 6.20 6.51
C THR A 285 -15.25 5.84 7.39
N LEU A 286 -14.35 5.00 6.87
CA LEU A 286 -13.10 4.64 7.55
C LEU A 286 -12.22 5.87 7.77
N ALA A 287 -12.02 6.72 6.75
CA ALA A 287 -11.26 7.95 6.88
C ALA A 287 -11.85 8.92 7.93
N VAL A 288 -13.19 9.07 7.96
CA VAL A 288 -13.88 9.87 8.99
C VAL A 288 -13.72 9.26 10.39
N GLY A 289 -13.75 7.94 10.50
CA GLY A 289 -13.52 7.23 11.77
C GLY A 289 -12.10 7.46 12.31
N ILE A 290 -11.10 7.43 11.42
CA ILE A 290 -9.70 7.74 11.76
C ILE A 290 -9.59 9.17 12.31
N ASP A 291 -10.20 10.15 11.64
CA ASP A 291 -10.18 11.55 12.09
C ASP A 291 -10.87 11.76 13.44
N SER A 292 -11.96 11.03 13.67
CA SER A 292 -12.76 11.15 14.89
C SER A 292 -12.03 10.60 16.12
N ASN A 293 -11.23 9.55 15.95
CA ASN A 293 -10.40 8.96 17.02
C ASN A 293 -9.24 9.86 17.46
N GLN A 294 -8.88 10.88 16.67
CA GLN A 294 -7.83 11.86 16.99
C GLN A 294 -8.36 13.09 17.74
N ARG A 295 -9.69 13.27 17.81
CA ARG A 295 -10.30 14.29 18.67
C ARG A 295 -10.29 13.76 20.11
N PRO A 296 -9.59 14.39 21.07
CA PRO A 296 -9.82 14.08 22.47
C PRO A 296 -11.31 14.33 22.74
N GLY A 297 -12.02 13.28 23.14
CA GLY A 297 -13.43 13.37 23.47
C GLY A 297 -13.65 14.51 24.45
N ALA A 298 -14.67 15.32 24.20
CA ALA A 298 -15.22 16.22 25.20
C ALA A 298 -15.36 15.41 26.49
N THR A 299 -14.65 15.86 27.54
CA THR A 299 -14.75 15.32 28.88
C THR A 299 -16.23 15.11 29.18
N SER A 300 -16.62 13.86 29.43
CA SER A 300 -17.92 13.56 30.00
C SER A 300 -17.89 14.10 31.43
N GLY A 301 -18.10 15.40 31.55
CA GLY A 301 -18.31 16.12 32.79
C GLY A 301 -19.70 15.81 33.30
N ARG A 302 -19.98 14.55 33.63
CA ARG A 302 -21.11 14.22 34.50
C ARG A 302 -20.71 14.62 35.92
N ARG A 303 -20.88 15.90 36.23
CA ARG A 303 -20.93 16.38 37.61
C ARG A 303 -21.95 15.54 38.36
N LEU A 304 -21.49 14.66 39.24
CA LEU A 304 -22.29 14.21 40.36
C LEU A 304 -22.41 15.43 41.28
N ASN A 305 -23.45 16.24 41.06
CA ASN A 305 -23.93 17.15 42.09
C ASN A 305 -24.50 16.31 43.22
N GLY A 306 -23.65 15.91 44.16
CA GLY A 306 -24.07 15.56 45.51
C GLY A 306 -24.68 16.81 46.14
N SER A 307 -26.00 16.88 46.15
CA SER A 307 -26.72 17.83 46.99
C SER A 307 -26.82 17.22 48.38
N ASN A 308 -26.05 17.76 49.32
CA ASN A 308 -26.39 17.74 50.73
C ASN A 308 -27.60 18.66 50.92
N ILE A 309 -28.78 18.09 51.19
CA ILE A 309 -29.71 18.49 52.28
C ILE A 309 -30.41 17.21 52.72
#